data_AF-A0A7W9ZFN2-F1
#
_entry.id   AF-A0A7W9ZFN2-F1
#
_cell.length_a   1.000
_cell.length_b   1.000
_cell.length_c   1.000
_cell.angle_alpha   90.00
_cell.angle_beta   90.00
_cell.angle_gamma   90.00
#
_symmetry.space_group_name_H-M   'P 1'
#
loop_
_entity.id
_entity.type
_entity.pdbx_description
1 polymer ?
#
loop_
_entity_poly.entity_id
_entity_poly.type
_entity_poly.pdbx_seq_one_letter_code
_entity_poly.pdbx_strand_id
1 'polypeptide(L)'
;MPSIPTASHACTLFSLTMESRHGSAWRVSIDPAQMIHLAEEIVIGFGGHLKDANLWRFPDGSHVSIGAYGVRREEPLAAVAAA
;
A
#
# COMPACT_ATOMS: atom_id res chain seq x y z
N MET A 1 -6.01 -8.92 22.37
CA MET A 1 -6.92 -8.64 21.24
C MET A 1 -6.10 -8.72 19.96
N PRO A 2 -6.51 -9.49 18.93
CA PRO A 2 -5.85 -9.39 17.63
C PRO A 2 -6.02 -7.95 17.13
N SER A 3 -4.90 -7.27 16.87
CA SER A 3 -4.92 -5.94 16.28
C SER A 3 -5.50 -6.02 14.87
N ILE A 4 -6.48 -5.17 14.57
CA ILE A 4 -7.10 -5.13 13.24
C ILE A 4 -6.01 -4.75 12.21
N PRO A 5 -5.86 -5.50 11.10
CA PRO A 5 -4.95 -5.15 10.01
C PRO A 5 -5.25 -3.73 9.50
N THR A 6 -4.21 -2.95 9.21
CA THR A 6 -4.35 -1.55 8.77
C THR A 6 -3.51 -1.32 7.52
N ALA A 7 -3.80 -0.25 6.80
CA ALA A 7 -2.95 0.29 5.74
C ALA A 7 -1.49 0.46 6.19
N SER A 8 -1.24 0.84 7.45
CA SER A 8 0.13 0.98 7.98
C SER A 8 0.88 -0.32 7.91
N HIS A 9 0.24 -1.39 8.39
CA HIS A 9 0.87 -2.69 8.50
C HIS A 9 1.23 -3.23 7.10
N ALA A 10 0.34 -3.04 6.13
CA ALA A 10 0.59 -3.40 4.73
C ALA A 10 1.74 -2.58 4.12
N CYS A 11 1.74 -1.24 4.26
CA CYS A 11 2.81 -0.38 3.77
C CYS A 11 4.18 -0.73 4.37
N THR A 12 4.21 -0.99 5.68
CA THR A 12 5.43 -1.36 6.40
C THR A 12 5.95 -2.71 5.90
N LEU A 13 5.10 -3.73 5.81
CA LEU A 13 5.52 -5.05 5.32
C LEU A 13 6.03 -4.98 3.88
N PHE A 14 5.33 -4.25 3.01
CA PHE A 14 5.75 -4.04 1.63
C PHE A 14 7.14 -3.42 1.55
N SER A 15 7.36 -2.32 2.27
CA SER A 15 8.66 -1.61 2.28
C SER A 15 9.77 -2.51 2.80
N LEU A 16 9.55 -3.21 3.92
CA LEU A 16 10.53 -4.15 4.50
C LEU A 16 10.83 -5.30 3.54
N THR A 17 9.82 -5.83 2.85
CA THR A 17 9.99 -6.92 1.89
C THR A 17 10.85 -6.48 0.71
N MET A 18 10.56 -5.30 0.15
CA MET A 18 11.30 -4.76 -0.99
C MET A 18 12.74 -4.43 -0.61
N GLU A 19 12.96 -3.79 0.53
CA GLU A 19 14.31 -3.47 1.03
C GLU A 19 15.13 -4.72 1.32
N SER A 20 14.50 -5.75 1.90
CA SER A 20 15.19 -7.02 2.22
C SER A 20 15.58 -7.81 0.97
N ARG A 21 14.76 -7.77 -0.09
CA ARG A 21 15.01 -8.56 -1.32
C ARG A 21 15.90 -7.84 -2.33
N HIS A 22 15.79 -6.51 -2.41
CA HIS A 22 16.33 -5.72 -3.51
C HIS A 22 17.23 -4.56 -3.07
N GLY A 23 17.42 -4.37 -1.76
CA GLY A 23 18.21 -3.29 -1.20
C GLY A 23 17.52 -1.92 -1.29
N SER A 24 18.14 -0.88 -0.75
CA SER A 24 17.51 0.46 -0.61
C SER A 24 17.14 1.15 -1.93
N ALA A 25 17.78 0.78 -3.04
CA ALA A 25 17.54 1.36 -4.36
C ALA A 25 16.40 0.68 -5.15
N TRP A 26 15.63 -0.21 -4.52
CA TRP A 26 14.59 -1.02 -5.18
C TRP A 26 13.56 -0.19 -5.98
N ARG A 27 13.31 1.06 -5.56
CA ARG A 27 12.34 1.95 -6.21
C ARG A 27 12.68 2.32 -7.64
N VAL A 28 13.95 2.22 -8.04
CA VAL A 28 14.42 2.56 -9.39
C VAL A 28 14.92 1.34 -10.18
N SER A 29 15.12 0.20 -9.51
CA SER A 29 15.69 -1.00 -10.12
C SER A 29 14.66 -2.09 -10.40
N ILE A 30 13.48 -2.04 -9.78
CA ILE A 30 12.45 -3.07 -9.95
C ILE A 30 11.40 -2.63 -10.96
N ASP A 31 11.02 -3.59 -11.80
CA ASP A 31 9.94 -3.42 -12.76
C ASP A 31 8.62 -3.05 -12.06
N PRO A 32 7.92 -1.99 -12.52
CA PRO A 32 6.68 -1.56 -11.91
C PRO A 32 5.59 -2.64 -11.82
N ALA A 33 5.52 -3.58 -12.76
CA ALA A 33 4.49 -4.63 -12.71
C ALA A 33 4.76 -5.61 -11.56
N GLN A 34 6.02 -5.99 -11.33
CA GLN A 34 6.39 -6.83 -10.17
C GLN A 34 6.07 -6.12 -8.84
N MET A 35 6.31 -4.81 -8.80
CA MET A 35 6.03 -3.99 -7.62
C MET A 35 4.53 -3.92 -7.31
N ILE A 36 3.70 -3.75 -8.34
CA ILE A 36 2.24 -3.75 -8.23
C ILE A 36 1.74 -5.12 -7.77
N HIS A 37 2.22 -6.21 -8.38
CA HIS A 37 1.79 -7.56 -7.99
C HIS A 37 2.09 -7.86 -6.51
N LEU A 38 3.30 -7.57 -6.03
CA LEU A 38 3.63 -7.78 -4.62
C LEU A 38 2.79 -6.89 -3.69
N ALA A 39 2.55 -5.64 -4.09
CA ALA A 39 1.71 -4.72 -3.35
C ALA A 39 0.28 -5.27 -3.21
N GLU A 40 -0.30 -5.78 -4.29
CA GLU A 40 -1.64 -6.39 -4.30
C GLU A 40 -1.70 -7.62 -3.40
N GLU A 41 -0.73 -8.53 -3.50
CA GLU A 41 -0.67 -9.73 -2.65
C GLU A 41 -0.67 -9.36 -1.16
N ILE A 42 0.14 -8.37 -0.77
CA ILE A 42 0.21 -7.91 0.62
C ILE A 42 -1.11 -7.26 1.04
N VAL A 43 -1.67 -6.36 0.24
CA VAL A 43 -2.92 -5.68 0.57
C VAL A 43 -4.07 -6.69 0.73
N ILE A 44 -4.18 -7.67 -0.16
CA ILE A 44 -5.16 -8.76 -0.07
C ILE A 44 -4.92 -9.61 1.18
N GLY A 45 -3.67 -9.95 1.50
CA GLY A 45 -3.32 -10.72 2.69
C GLY A 45 -3.69 -10.03 4.01
N PHE A 46 -3.78 -8.70 4.00
CA PHE A 46 -4.24 -7.87 5.13
C PHE A 46 -5.76 -7.59 5.10
N GLY A 47 -6.51 -8.22 4.20
CA GLY A 47 -7.96 -8.05 4.07
C GLY A 47 -8.37 -6.77 3.36
N GLY A 48 -7.46 -6.16 2.60
CA GLY A 48 -7.76 -5.03 1.73
C GLY A 48 -8.65 -5.45 0.56
N HIS A 49 -9.59 -4.59 0.19
CA HIS A 49 -10.43 -4.76 -1.00
C HIS A 49 -10.35 -3.52 -1.90
N LEU A 50 -10.43 -3.75 -3.21
CA LEU A 50 -10.43 -2.68 -4.19
C LEU A 50 -11.72 -1.86 -4.05
N LYS A 51 -11.57 -0.55 -3.84
CA LYS A 51 -12.66 0.43 -3.70
C LYS A 51 -12.84 1.22 -4.99
N ASP A 52 -11.74 1.60 -5.63
CA ASP A 52 -11.68 2.33 -6.89
C ASP A 52 -10.38 1.97 -7.61
N ALA A 53 -10.24 2.30 -8.90
CA ALA A 53 -9.16 1.92 -9.83
C ALA A 53 -7.87 1.36 -9.19
N ASN A 54 -7.22 2.16 -8.33
CA ASN A 54 -5.99 1.80 -7.61
C ASN A 54 -6.10 1.96 -6.08
N LEU A 55 -7.27 2.32 -5.56
CA LEU A 55 -7.52 2.61 -4.15
C LEU A 55 -8.08 1.38 -3.44
N TRP A 56 -7.42 0.96 -2.37
CA TRP A 56 -7.78 -0.19 -1.57
C TRP A 56 -8.18 0.24 -0.17
N ARG A 57 -9.20 -0.42 0.38
CA ARG A 57 -9.73 -0.15 1.73
C ARG A 57 -9.53 -1.35 2.64
N PHE A 58 -9.09 -1.08 3.87
CA PHE A 58 -8.87 -2.09 4.91
C PHE A 58 -10.05 -2.18 5.89
N PRO A 59 -10.11 -3.24 6.72
CA PRO A 59 -11.19 -3.43 7.70
C PRO A 59 -11.29 -2.32 8.75
N ASP A 60 -10.18 -1.65 9.08
CA ASP A 60 -10.15 -0.49 9.98
C ASP A 60 -10.66 0.81 9.33
N GLY A 61 -10.99 0.77 8.03
CA GLY A 61 -11.40 1.93 7.25
C GLY A 61 -10.26 2.77 6.70
N SER A 62 -9.00 2.40 6.96
CA SER A 62 -7.85 3.05 6.33
C SER A 62 -7.72 2.66 4.85
N HIS A 63 -6.97 3.45 4.09
CA HIS A 63 -6.83 3.26 2.65
C HIS A 63 -5.37 3.35 2.19
N VAL A 64 -5.07 2.66 1.09
CA VAL A 64 -3.82 2.78 0.34
C VAL A 64 -4.10 2.87 -1.15
N SER A 65 -3.22 3.54 -1.89
CA SER A 65 -3.14 3.44 -3.34
C SER A 65 -2.01 2.48 -3.73
N ILE A 66 -2.24 1.66 -4.76
CA ILE A 66 -1.22 0.81 -5.38
C ILE A 66 -0.87 1.39 -6.76
N GLY A 67 0.42 1.45 -7.08
CA GLY A 67 0.85 1.86 -8.42
C GLY A 67 2.31 1.53 -8.69
N ALA A 68 2.88 2.17 -9.71
CA ALA A 68 4.27 1.93 -10.15
C ALA A 68 5.35 2.22 -9.09
N TYR A 69 4.98 2.84 -7.97
CA TYR A 69 5.85 3.11 -6.82
C TYR A 69 5.51 2.26 -5.59
N GLY A 70 4.66 1.23 -5.76
CA GLY A 70 4.24 0.30 -4.72
C GLY A 70 3.03 0.78 -3.94
N VAL A 71 2.98 0.44 -2.65
CA VAL A 71 1.90 0.84 -1.74
C VAL A 71 2.17 2.24 -1.18
N ARG A 72 1.24 3.18 -1.40
CA ARG A 72 1.22 4.48 -0.73
C ARG A 72 0.01 4.58 0.17
N ARG A 73 0.24 5.01 1.42
CA ARG A 73 -0.86 5.37 2.31
C ARG A 73 -1.47 6.68 1.80
N GLU A 74 -2.77 6.68 1.56
CA GLU A 74 -3.51 7.92 1.38
C GLU A 74 -3.69 8.53 2.77
N GLU A 75 -3.05 9.67 3.01
CA GLU A 75 -3.46 10.53 4.11
C GLU A 75 -4.84 11.10 3.75
N PRO A 76 -5.79 11.18 4.70
CA PRO A 76 -7.06 11.83 4.43
C PRO A 76 -6.73 13.23 3.92
N LEU A 77 -7.05 13.50 2.65
CA LEU A 77 -6.94 14.82 2.06
C LEU A 77 -7.70 15.74 3.01
N ALA A 78 -6.97 16.47 3.86
CA ALA A 78 -7.57 17.51 4.67
C ALA A 78 -8.26 18.40 3.65
N ALA A 79 -9.60 18.41 3.68
CA ALA A 79 -10.44 19.09 2.73
C ALA A 79 -9.81 20.42 2.37
N VAL A 80 -9.09 20.47 1.24
CA VAL A 80 -8.50 21.70 0.76
C VAL A 80 -9.70 22.49 0.32
N ALA A 81 -10.04 23.45 1.18
CA ALA A 81 -11.16 24.33 1.14
C ALA A 81 -11.62 24.60 -0.29
N ALA A 82 -12.88 24.25 -0.56
CA ALA A 82 -13.68 25.03 -1.48
C ALA A 82 -13.64 26.48 -0.96
N ALA A 83 -12.89 27.34 -1.65
CA ALA A 83 -12.90 28.79 -1.50
C ALA A 83 -12.95 29.38 -2.91
#